data_AF-G0A5P7-F1
#
_entry.id   AF-G0A5P7-F1
#
_cell.length_a   1.000
_cell.length_b   1.000
_cell.length_c   1.000
_cell.angle_alpha   90.00
_cell.angle_beta   90.00
_cell.angle_gamma   90.00
#
_symmetry.space_group_name_H-M   'P 1'
#
loop_
_entity.id
_entity.type
_entity.pdbx_description
1 polymer ?
#
loop_
_entity_poly.entity_id
_entity_poly.type
_entity_poly.pdbx_seq_one_letter_code
_entity_poly.pdbx_strand_id
1 'polypeptide(L)'
;MTISSYTEWREEILEHFAKMFLDKTSTEVHVSPSGVFSLEISTYSGWKDSWNYSRGILRYVATGQVITDIIRNYGMFWFTWVVQQTGREFLLCGEDYQGYNVIEPALGTNIVTFPAEAFKGHGFCWAAVHPSPDGRTLAVEGCFWACPYELVFFDFSEPQRSPLPELHRVQDFESFGRWLNSDECSFTVGEGENITNSKWARFD
;
A
#
# COMPACT_ATOMS: atom_id res chain seq x y z
N MET A 1 -20.64 -6.74 -4.62
CA MET A 1 -20.03 -5.64 -5.40
C MET A 1 -19.85 -6.14 -6.82
N THR A 2 -20.31 -5.40 -7.83
CA THR A 2 -20.13 -5.80 -9.23
C THR A 2 -18.88 -5.11 -9.76
N ILE A 3 -18.12 -5.80 -10.60
CA ILE A 3 -16.90 -5.25 -11.26
C ILE A 3 -17.21 -3.92 -11.98
N SER A 4 -18.46 -3.72 -12.42
CA SER A 4 -18.95 -2.48 -13.04
C SER A 4 -18.73 -1.24 -12.17
N SER A 5 -19.07 -1.30 -10.88
CA SER A 5 -19.05 -0.08 -10.04
C SER A 5 -17.63 0.41 -9.73
N TYR A 6 -16.66 -0.50 -9.65
CA TYR A 6 -15.25 -0.11 -9.47
C TYR A 6 -14.63 0.42 -10.77
N THR A 7 -15.00 -0.17 -11.92
CA THR A 7 -14.51 0.29 -13.22
C THR A 7 -14.94 1.73 -13.48
N GLU A 8 -16.22 2.05 -13.27
CA GLU A 8 -16.77 3.41 -13.39
C GLU A 8 -16.05 4.40 -12.46
N TRP A 9 -15.83 4.02 -11.19
CA TRP A 9 -15.06 4.82 -10.24
C TRP A 9 -13.63 5.10 -10.70
N ARG A 10 -12.97 4.10 -11.30
CA ARG A 10 -11.62 4.26 -11.83
C ARG A 10 -11.59 5.14 -13.06
N GLU A 11 -12.58 5.06 -13.94
CA GLU A 11 -12.69 5.94 -15.10
C GLU A 11 -12.76 7.42 -14.67
N GLU A 12 -13.58 7.76 -13.68
CA GLU A 12 -13.67 9.13 -13.15
C GLU A 12 -12.33 9.66 -12.62
N ILE A 13 -11.60 8.82 -11.88
CA ILE A 13 -10.26 9.17 -11.36
C ILE A 13 -9.27 9.42 -12.49
N LEU A 14 -9.29 8.57 -13.53
CA LEU A 14 -8.38 8.70 -14.67
C LEU A 14 -8.70 9.94 -15.51
N GLU A 15 -9.99 10.26 -15.70
CA GLU A 15 -10.42 11.49 -16.36
C GLU A 15 -10.00 12.75 -15.60
N HIS A 16 -10.01 12.69 -14.27
CA HIS A 16 -9.49 13.76 -13.43
C HIS A 16 -7.98 13.88 -13.58
N PHE A 17 -7.25 12.77 -13.44
CA PHE A 17 -5.80 12.73 -13.55
C PHE A 17 -5.28 13.24 -14.90
N ALA A 18 -5.97 12.95 -16.00
CA ALA A 18 -5.61 13.40 -17.34
C ALA A 18 -5.55 14.94 -17.49
N LYS A 19 -6.17 15.68 -16.56
CA LYS A 19 -6.19 17.15 -16.54
C LYS A 19 -5.13 17.74 -15.59
N MET A 20 -4.40 16.90 -14.86
CA MET A 20 -3.41 17.32 -13.87
C MET A 20 -2.03 17.54 -14.50
N PHE A 21 -1.20 18.31 -13.81
CA PHE A 21 0.14 18.67 -14.25
C PHE A 21 1.20 17.96 -13.41
N LEU A 22 2.15 17.31 -14.07
CA LEU A 22 3.32 16.72 -13.41
C LEU A 22 4.13 17.80 -12.71
N ASP A 23 4.39 17.62 -11.41
CA ASP A 23 5.47 18.34 -10.74
C ASP A 23 6.81 17.72 -11.16
N LYS A 24 7.50 18.40 -12.08
CA LYS A 24 8.78 17.95 -12.66
C LYS A 24 9.90 17.80 -11.63
N THR A 25 9.73 18.32 -10.43
CA THR A 25 10.73 18.23 -9.35
C THR A 25 10.45 17.09 -8.37
N SER A 26 9.30 16.43 -8.49
CA SER A 26 8.83 15.40 -7.55
C SER A 26 9.27 13.98 -7.88
N THR A 27 9.99 13.78 -8.99
CA THR A 27 10.29 12.43 -9.48
C THR A 27 11.37 11.75 -8.66
N GLU A 28 11.06 10.57 -8.15
CA GLU A 28 11.99 9.70 -7.44
C GLU A 28 11.95 8.28 -8.00
N VAL A 29 13.07 7.55 -7.87
CA VAL A 29 13.21 6.19 -8.39
C VAL A 29 13.68 5.26 -7.27
N HIS A 30 12.94 4.19 -7.07
CA HIS A 30 13.21 3.17 -6.07
C HIS A 30 13.46 1.83 -6.75
N VAL A 31 14.61 1.23 -6.46
CA VAL A 31 15.00 -0.07 -7.02
C VAL A 31 14.51 -1.19 -6.09
N SER A 32 13.95 -2.25 -6.67
CA SER A 32 13.57 -3.47 -5.95
C SER A 32 14.75 -4.13 -5.23
N PRO A 33 14.51 -4.95 -4.20
CA PRO A 33 15.57 -5.65 -3.47
C PRO A 33 16.49 -6.50 -4.36
N SER A 34 15.95 -7.18 -5.38
CA SER A 34 16.73 -7.94 -6.36
C SER A 34 17.51 -7.08 -7.35
N GLY A 35 17.21 -5.79 -7.47
CA GLY A 35 17.75 -4.92 -8.52
C GLY A 35 17.14 -5.12 -9.91
N VAL A 36 16.16 -6.03 -10.06
CA VAL A 36 15.57 -6.38 -11.36
C VAL A 36 14.52 -5.35 -11.80
N PHE A 37 13.80 -4.77 -10.85
CA PHE A 37 12.69 -3.85 -11.07
C PHE A 37 12.97 -2.46 -10.48
N SER A 38 12.36 -1.43 -11.06
CA SER A 38 12.38 -0.07 -10.54
C SER A 38 10.98 0.54 -10.54
N LEU A 39 10.63 1.24 -9.48
CA LEU A 39 9.44 2.05 -9.36
C LEU A 39 9.82 3.53 -9.45
N GLU A 40 9.34 4.21 -10.49
CA GLU A 40 9.42 5.66 -10.60
C GLU A 40 8.14 6.28 -10.05
N ILE A 41 8.26 7.16 -9.06
CA ILE A 41 7.13 7.84 -8.43
C ILE A 41 7.18 9.30 -8.84
N SER A 42 6.02 9.88 -9.14
CA SER A 42 5.88 11.33 -9.36
C SER A 42 4.56 11.85 -8.86
N THR A 43 4.55 13.11 -8.45
CA THR A 43 3.37 13.84 -7.96
C THR A 43 2.79 14.69 -9.07
N TYR A 44 1.46 14.76 -9.10
CA TYR A 44 0.68 15.54 -10.04
C TYR A 44 -0.20 16.51 -9.26
N SER A 45 -0.18 17.77 -9.68
CA SER A 45 -0.97 18.84 -9.08
C SER A 45 -2.08 19.24 -10.04
N GLY A 46 -3.29 19.41 -9.52
CA GLY A 46 -4.41 19.91 -10.31
C GLY A 46 -4.43 21.43 -10.35
N TRP A 47 -5.64 21.99 -10.38
CA TRP A 47 -5.85 23.44 -10.22
C TRP A 47 -5.73 23.88 -8.76
N LYS A 48 -5.74 25.20 -8.55
CA LYS A 48 -5.69 25.80 -7.21
C LYS A 48 -6.78 25.17 -6.30
N ASP A 49 -6.36 24.73 -5.11
CA ASP A 49 -7.20 24.10 -4.08
C ASP A 49 -7.68 22.65 -4.37
N SER A 50 -7.12 21.98 -5.40
CA SER A 50 -7.33 20.53 -5.61
C SER A 50 -6.30 19.68 -4.86
N TRP A 51 -6.70 18.45 -4.48
CA TRP A 51 -5.76 17.46 -3.94
C TRP A 51 -4.78 17.01 -5.01
N ASN A 52 -3.53 16.80 -4.63
CA ASN A 52 -2.53 16.20 -5.51
C ASN A 52 -2.80 14.71 -5.70
N TYR A 53 -2.42 14.18 -6.85
CA TYR A 53 -2.38 12.76 -7.16
C TYR A 53 -0.92 12.33 -7.28
N SER A 54 -0.68 11.03 -7.33
CA SER A 54 0.64 10.48 -7.57
C SER A 54 0.58 9.33 -8.54
N ARG A 55 1.71 9.03 -9.18
CA ARG A 55 1.82 7.99 -10.20
C ARG A 55 3.07 7.16 -9.93
N GLY A 56 2.93 5.85 -9.93
CA GLY A 56 4.01 4.88 -9.88
C GLY A 56 4.15 4.17 -11.23
N ILE A 57 5.30 4.28 -11.89
CA ILE A 57 5.60 3.51 -13.10
C ILE A 57 6.59 2.42 -12.75
N LEU A 58 6.14 1.17 -12.80
CA LEU A 58 6.96 0.00 -12.53
C LEU A 58 7.59 -0.51 -13.82
N ARG A 59 8.91 -0.75 -13.81
CA ARG A 59 9.68 -1.17 -14.98
C ARG A 59 10.67 -2.28 -14.64
N TYR A 60 11.08 -3.01 -15.67
CA TYR A 60 12.33 -3.76 -15.64
C TYR A 60 13.52 -2.79 -15.75
N VAL A 61 14.50 -2.91 -14.86
CA VAL A 61 15.72 -2.08 -14.86
C VAL A 61 16.53 -2.29 -16.14
N ALA A 62 16.71 -3.55 -16.55
CA ALA A 62 17.59 -3.89 -17.66
C ALA A 62 17.09 -3.40 -19.03
N THR A 63 15.76 -3.35 -19.23
CA THR A 63 15.16 -3.04 -20.54
C THR A 63 14.39 -1.72 -20.55
N GLY A 64 14.05 -1.16 -19.39
CA GLY A 64 13.15 -0.01 -19.27
C GLY A 64 11.69 -0.31 -19.61
N GLN A 65 11.35 -1.57 -19.92
CA GLN A 65 10.00 -1.99 -20.27
C GLN A 65 9.06 -1.75 -19.08
N VAL A 66 7.94 -1.07 -19.35
CA VAL A 66 6.85 -0.88 -18.37
C VAL A 66 6.18 -2.21 -18.09
N ILE A 67 6.05 -2.52 -16.80
CA ILE A 67 5.28 -3.64 -16.27
C ILE A 67 3.87 -3.16 -15.94
N THR A 68 3.76 -2.08 -15.16
CA THR A 68 2.47 -1.49 -14.80
C THR A 68 2.58 0.02 -14.57
N ASP A 69 1.44 0.68 -14.69
CA ASP A 69 1.26 2.12 -14.52
C ASP A 69 0.16 2.36 -13.47
N ILE A 70 0.56 2.84 -12.30
CA ILE A 70 -0.28 2.93 -11.11
C ILE A 70 -0.60 4.41 -10.85
N ILE A 71 -1.82 4.83 -11.15
CA ILE A 71 -2.29 6.18 -10.88
C ILE A 71 -3.07 6.19 -9.56
N ARG A 72 -2.53 6.86 -8.55
CA ARG A 72 -3.12 7.01 -7.22
C ARG A 72 -3.85 8.34 -7.09
N ASN A 73 -5.12 8.30 -6.67
CA ASN A 73 -5.95 9.48 -6.41
C ASN A 73 -5.58 10.24 -5.11
N TYR A 74 -4.30 10.22 -4.73
CA TYR A 74 -3.77 10.89 -3.55
C TYR A 74 -2.30 11.26 -3.76
N GLY A 75 -1.85 12.36 -3.17
CA GLY A 75 -0.54 12.96 -3.45
C GLY A 75 0.62 12.18 -2.85
N MET A 76 0.40 11.53 -1.70
CA MET A 76 1.38 10.63 -1.11
C MET A 76 1.25 9.24 -1.73
N PHE A 77 2.31 8.77 -2.38
CA PHE A 77 2.42 7.41 -2.91
C PHE A 77 3.13 6.53 -1.88
N TRP A 78 2.37 5.80 -1.06
CA TRP A 78 2.98 4.78 -0.23
C TRP A 78 3.32 3.55 -1.08
N PHE A 79 4.44 2.91 -0.77
CA PHE A 79 4.77 1.61 -1.31
C PHE A 79 5.63 0.82 -0.33
N THR A 80 5.66 -0.50 -0.50
CA THR A 80 6.65 -1.36 0.14
C THR A 80 7.01 -2.54 -0.76
N TRP A 81 8.25 -2.98 -0.68
CA TRP A 81 8.69 -4.22 -1.33
C TRP A 81 8.58 -5.36 -0.33
N VAL A 82 7.98 -6.47 -0.77
CA VAL A 82 7.92 -7.71 0.01
C VAL A 82 8.69 -8.79 -0.72
N VAL A 83 9.67 -9.39 -0.04
CA VAL A 83 10.41 -10.54 -0.57
C VAL A 83 10.06 -11.75 0.28
N GLN A 84 9.48 -12.77 -0.35
CA GLN A 84 9.25 -14.05 0.32
C GLN A 84 10.53 -14.87 0.32
N GLN A 85 10.66 -15.82 1.27
CA GLN A 85 11.80 -16.75 1.33
C GLN A 85 12.00 -17.57 0.04
N THR A 86 10.96 -17.72 -0.77
CA THR A 86 11.02 -18.36 -2.09
C THR A 86 11.77 -17.53 -3.14
N GLY A 87 12.13 -16.28 -2.82
CA GLY A 87 12.72 -15.31 -3.74
C GLY A 87 11.71 -14.54 -4.59
N ARG A 88 10.41 -14.78 -4.40
CA ARG A 88 9.36 -13.99 -5.07
C ARG A 88 9.30 -12.59 -4.47
N GLU A 89 9.22 -11.60 -5.34
CA GLU A 89 9.14 -10.20 -4.97
C GLU A 89 7.78 -9.62 -5.35
N PHE A 90 7.24 -8.80 -4.46
CA PHE A 90 5.97 -8.13 -4.63
C PHE A 90 6.13 -6.64 -4.34
N LEU A 91 5.42 -5.82 -5.12
CA LEU A 91 5.22 -4.41 -4.80
C LEU A 91 3.83 -4.25 -4.21
N LEU A 92 3.76 -3.73 -2.99
CA LEU A 92 2.53 -3.24 -2.40
C LEU A 92 2.47 -1.73 -2.55
N CYS A 93 1.32 -1.22 -2.97
CA CYS A 93 1.01 0.21 -3.08
C CYS A 93 -0.51 0.36 -3.11
N GLY A 94 -1.03 1.52 -3.52
CA GLY A 94 -2.47 1.66 -3.76
C GLY A 94 -2.76 2.64 -4.88
N GLU A 95 -3.55 2.24 -5.87
CA GLU A 95 -4.11 3.14 -6.89
C GLU A 95 -5.31 3.94 -6.39
N ASP A 96 -5.84 3.57 -5.22
CA ASP A 96 -6.87 4.33 -4.52
C ASP A 96 -6.45 4.66 -3.08
N TYR A 97 -6.84 5.83 -2.59
CA TYR A 97 -6.60 6.31 -1.23
C TYR A 97 -7.03 5.29 -0.18
N GLN A 98 -8.14 4.59 -0.40
CA GLN A 98 -8.72 3.62 0.54
C GLN A 98 -8.69 2.18 0.02
N GLY A 99 -7.79 1.90 -0.92
CA GLY A 99 -7.53 0.57 -1.46
C GLY A 99 -6.04 0.27 -1.50
N TYR A 100 -5.72 -0.96 -1.90
CA TYR A 100 -4.34 -1.40 -2.10
C TYR A 100 -4.21 -2.31 -3.31
N ASN A 101 -2.99 -2.38 -3.81
CA ASN A 101 -2.55 -3.22 -4.91
C ASN A 101 -1.53 -4.23 -4.39
N VAL A 102 -1.62 -5.46 -4.87
CA VAL A 102 -0.57 -6.49 -4.77
C VAL A 102 -0.08 -6.79 -6.17
N ILE A 103 1.17 -6.40 -6.46
CA ILE A 103 1.77 -6.56 -7.78
C ILE A 103 2.89 -7.57 -7.69
N GLU A 104 2.88 -8.59 -8.55
CA GLU A 104 3.99 -9.54 -8.71
C GLU A 104 4.69 -9.22 -10.05
N PRO A 105 5.78 -8.43 -10.04
CA PRO A 105 6.32 -7.84 -11.26
C PRO A 105 6.83 -8.88 -12.26
N ALA A 106 7.37 -10.00 -11.76
CA ALA A 106 7.87 -11.11 -12.57
C ALA A 106 6.76 -11.78 -13.39
N LEU A 107 5.52 -11.76 -12.91
CA LEU A 107 4.35 -12.29 -13.61
C LEU A 107 3.53 -11.21 -14.32
N GLY A 108 3.82 -9.93 -14.06
CA GLY A 108 3.03 -8.81 -14.56
C GLY A 108 1.61 -8.76 -13.99
N THR A 109 1.35 -9.42 -12.86
CA THR A 109 0.02 -9.39 -12.22
C THR A 109 -0.11 -8.17 -11.32
N ASN A 110 -1.28 -7.55 -11.32
CA ASN A 110 -1.66 -6.45 -10.44
C ASN A 110 -3.06 -6.74 -9.91
N ILE A 111 -3.16 -7.12 -8.64
CA ILE A 111 -4.45 -7.36 -7.98
C ILE A 111 -4.82 -6.14 -7.17
N VAL A 112 -6.00 -5.61 -7.45
CA VAL A 112 -6.52 -4.42 -6.79
C VAL A 112 -7.61 -4.81 -5.81
N THR A 113 -7.50 -4.32 -4.58
CA THR A 113 -8.51 -4.50 -3.55
C THR A 113 -9.08 -3.15 -3.17
N PHE A 114 -10.39 -2.98 -3.38
CA PHE A 114 -11.14 -1.78 -3.01
C PHE A 114 -12.41 -2.17 -2.25
N PRO A 115 -12.49 -1.92 -0.93
CA PRO A 115 -13.63 -2.33 -0.11
C PRO A 115 -14.89 -1.48 -0.42
N ALA A 116 -16.08 -2.02 -0.15
CA ALA A 116 -17.35 -1.36 -0.51
C ALA A 116 -17.56 -0.04 0.25
N GLU A 117 -17.04 -0.01 1.46
CA GLU A 117 -17.06 1.09 2.39
C GLU A 117 -16.24 2.27 1.84
N ALA A 118 -15.23 2.01 1.01
CA ALA A 118 -14.39 3.06 0.43
C ALA A 118 -15.13 3.96 -0.56
N PHE A 119 -16.16 3.45 -1.25
CA PHE A 119 -17.05 4.30 -2.08
C PHE A 119 -17.78 5.37 -1.26
N LYS A 120 -17.92 5.15 0.05
CA LYS A 120 -18.52 6.09 1.00
C LYS A 120 -17.47 6.87 1.78
N GLY A 121 -16.19 6.73 1.42
CA GLY A 121 -15.07 7.27 2.16
C GLY A 121 -14.76 6.50 3.45
N HIS A 122 -15.40 5.38 3.76
CA HIS A 122 -15.24 4.70 5.06
C HIS A 122 -14.28 3.51 5.00
N GLY A 123 -13.43 3.43 3.97
CA GLY A 123 -12.41 2.39 3.86
C GLY A 123 -11.22 2.65 4.78
N PHE A 124 -10.53 1.57 5.17
CA PHE A 124 -9.29 1.66 5.93
C PHE A 124 -8.15 2.16 5.02
N CYS A 125 -7.62 3.34 5.30
CA CYS A 125 -6.55 3.96 4.52
C CYS A 125 -5.20 3.38 4.96
N TRP A 126 -4.55 2.60 4.10
CA TRP A 126 -3.18 2.13 4.35
C TRP A 126 -2.21 3.32 4.24
N ALA A 127 -1.35 3.48 5.25
CA ALA A 127 -0.36 4.55 5.33
C ALA A 127 1.07 4.00 5.25
N ALA A 128 1.37 2.93 5.98
CA ALA A 128 2.66 2.24 5.96
C ALA A 128 2.46 0.73 6.09
N VAL A 129 3.40 -0.04 5.53
CA VAL A 129 3.35 -1.50 5.56
C VAL A 129 4.72 -2.03 5.94
N HIS A 130 4.73 -2.89 6.95
CA HIS A 130 5.92 -3.52 7.52
C HIS A 130 5.86 -5.03 7.31
N PRO A 131 6.51 -5.56 6.27
CA PRO A 131 6.54 -7.00 6.03
C PRO A 131 7.39 -7.70 7.09
N SER A 132 6.92 -8.85 7.54
CA SER A 132 7.70 -9.79 8.36
C SER A 132 8.96 -10.25 7.61
N PRO A 133 10.04 -10.63 8.33
CA PRO A 133 11.29 -11.09 7.74
C PRO A 133 11.18 -12.22 6.70
N ASP A 134 10.16 -13.09 6.78
CA ASP A 134 9.93 -14.16 5.81
C ASP A 134 8.97 -13.77 4.67
N GLY A 135 8.38 -12.58 4.74
CA GLY A 135 7.42 -12.05 3.77
C GLY A 135 6.05 -12.72 3.82
N ARG A 136 5.65 -13.39 4.91
CA ARG A 136 4.36 -14.11 5.00
C ARG A 136 3.29 -13.40 5.82
N THR A 137 3.67 -12.36 6.54
CA THR A 137 2.78 -11.52 7.35
C THR A 137 3.07 -10.05 7.07
N LEU A 138 2.03 -9.22 7.00
CA LEU A 138 2.16 -7.77 6.93
C LEU A 138 1.61 -7.15 8.21
N ALA A 139 2.34 -6.19 8.79
CA ALA A 139 1.79 -5.27 9.77
C ALA A 139 1.54 -3.93 9.07
N VAL A 140 0.28 -3.52 8.98
CA VAL A 140 -0.16 -2.36 8.20
C VAL A 140 -0.64 -1.27 9.14
N GLU A 141 0.02 -0.13 9.10
CA GLU A 141 -0.43 1.08 9.75
C GLU A 141 -1.45 1.79 8.85
N GLY A 142 -2.53 2.25 9.45
CA GLY A 142 -3.53 3.01 8.72
C GLY A 142 -4.50 3.72 9.63
N CYS A 143 -5.50 4.33 9.01
CA CYS A 143 -6.54 5.03 9.75
C CYS A 143 -7.85 5.08 8.96
N PHE A 144 -8.90 5.54 9.61
CA PHE A 144 -10.11 6.01 8.95
C PHE A 144 -10.10 7.54 9.03
N TRP A 145 -10.14 8.27 7.90
CA TRP A 145 -10.22 9.75 7.91
C TRP A 145 -9.23 10.49 8.85
N ALA A 146 -7.98 10.04 8.93
CA ALA A 146 -6.95 10.59 9.83
C ALA A 146 -7.20 10.40 11.34
N CYS A 147 -8.25 9.66 11.76
CA CYS A 147 -8.48 9.14 13.12
C CYS A 147 -9.75 8.25 13.16
N PRO A 148 -9.73 7.06 13.79
CA PRO A 148 -8.65 6.49 14.62
C PRO A 148 -7.52 5.84 13.82
N TYR A 149 -6.34 5.74 14.45
CA TYR A 149 -5.18 5.01 13.94
C TYR A 149 -5.20 3.56 14.42
N GLU A 150 -4.90 2.64 13.51
CA GLU A 150 -4.92 1.21 13.78
C GLU A 150 -3.72 0.51 13.14
N LEU A 151 -3.29 -0.58 13.78
CA LEU A 151 -2.33 -1.53 13.21
C LEU A 151 -3.05 -2.83 12.88
N VAL A 152 -3.00 -3.24 11.63
CA VAL A 152 -3.70 -4.42 11.13
C VAL A 152 -2.70 -5.44 10.61
N PHE A 153 -2.82 -6.67 11.08
CA PHE A 153 -2.02 -7.79 10.63
C PHE A 153 -2.75 -8.54 9.53
N PHE A 154 -2.10 -8.75 8.39
CA PHE A 154 -2.63 -9.52 7.27
C PHE A 154 -1.79 -10.76 6.98
N ASP A 155 -2.45 -11.84 6.58
CA ASP A 155 -1.79 -13.01 6.01
C ASP A 155 -1.39 -12.74 4.57
N PHE A 156 -0.10 -12.88 4.29
CA PHE A 156 0.51 -12.69 2.98
C PHE A 156 1.20 -13.96 2.48
N SER A 157 0.83 -15.12 3.04
CA SER A 157 1.30 -16.42 2.55
C SER A 157 0.81 -16.73 1.13
N GLU A 158 -0.37 -16.22 0.76
CA GLU A 158 -0.95 -16.30 -0.59
C GLU A 158 -1.22 -14.88 -1.15
N PRO A 159 -0.20 -14.17 -1.65
CA PRO A 159 -0.32 -12.75 -2.09
C PRO A 159 -1.36 -12.50 -3.18
N GLN A 160 -1.71 -13.53 -3.96
CA GLN A 160 -2.69 -13.42 -5.04
C GLN A 160 -4.15 -13.52 -4.54
N ARG A 161 -4.36 -13.72 -3.23
CA ARG A 161 -5.69 -13.70 -2.62
C ARG A 161 -6.13 -12.27 -2.38
N SER A 162 -7.34 -11.92 -2.84
CA SER A 162 -7.95 -10.62 -2.55
C SER A 162 -9.39 -10.80 -2.04
N PRO A 163 -9.78 -10.10 -0.95
CA PRO A 163 -8.90 -9.33 -0.07
C PRO A 163 -7.91 -10.23 0.71
N LEU A 164 -6.78 -9.67 1.13
CA LEU A 164 -5.86 -10.33 2.05
C LEU A 164 -6.59 -10.65 3.37
N PRO A 165 -6.43 -11.87 3.93
CA PRO A 165 -7.04 -12.23 5.20
C PRO A 165 -6.49 -11.39 6.35
N GLU A 166 -7.37 -10.76 7.10
CA GLU A 166 -7.00 -10.11 8.36
C GLU A 166 -6.78 -11.18 9.45
N LEU A 167 -5.64 -11.09 10.13
CA LEU A 167 -5.25 -11.95 11.24
C LEU A 167 -5.59 -11.31 12.58
N HIS A 168 -5.33 -10.02 12.72
CA HIS A 168 -5.53 -9.28 13.95
C HIS A 168 -5.57 -7.77 13.69
N ARG A 169 -6.24 -7.01 14.57
CA ARG A 169 -6.33 -5.55 14.49
C ARG A 169 -6.18 -4.95 15.88
N VAL A 170 -5.31 -3.96 15.97
CA VAL A 170 -5.00 -3.22 17.18
C VAL A 170 -5.53 -1.80 17.03
N GLN A 171 -6.39 -1.40 17.97
CA GLN A 171 -6.90 -0.04 18.12
C GLN A 171 -5.94 0.79 18.99
N ASP A 172 -6.12 2.11 18.98
CA ASP A 172 -5.30 3.07 19.73
C ASP A 172 -3.80 2.89 19.42
N PHE A 173 -3.50 2.60 18.15
CA PHE A 173 -2.14 2.41 17.68
C PHE A 173 -1.40 3.73 17.59
N GLU A 174 -0.19 3.77 18.14
CA GLU A 174 0.67 4.96 18.10
C GLU A 174 1.83 4.79 17.12
N SER A 175 2.60 3.70 17.23
CA SER A 175 3.76 3.49 16.35
C SER A 175 4.19 2.03 16.26
N PHE A 176 4.69 1.64 15.09
CA PHE A 176 5.29 0.33 14.90
C PHE A 176 6.74 0.36 15.37
N GLY A 177 7.14 -0.64 16.15
CA GLY A 177 8.52 -0.80 16.58
C GLY A 177 9.32 -1.55 15.51
N ARG A 178 9.32 -2.88 15.62
CA ARG A 178 10.03 -3.77 14.68
C ARG A 178 9.53 -5.19 14.79
N TRP A 179 9.81 -5.97 13.76
CA TRP A 179 9.79 -7.43 13.85
C TRP A 179 10.95 -7.92 14.75
N LEU A 180 10.63 -8.82 15.68
CA LEU A 180 11.60 -9.52 16.53
C LEU A 180 12.04 -10.84 15.89
N ASN A 181 11.14 -11.46 15.12
CA ASN A 181 11.36 -12.60 14.23
C ASN A 181 10.22 -12.61 13.18
N SER A 182 10.08 -13.69 12.39
CA SER A 182 9.05 -13.80 11.36
C SER A 182 7.61 -13.76 11.88
N ASP A 183 7.42 -14.15 13.14
CA ASP A 183 6.09 -14.36 13.72
C ASP A 183 5.78 -13.37 14.84
N GLU A 184 6.78 -12.64 15.38
CA GLU A 184 6.62 -11.74 16.50
C GLU A 184 7.10 -10.32 16.17
N CYS A 185 6.33 -9.30 16.55
CA CYS A 185 6.73 -7.89 16.47
C CYS A 185 6.39 -7.13 17.75
N SER A 186 7.05 -5.97 17.92
CA SER A 186 6.74 -4.99 18.95
C SER A 186 6.14 -3.71 18.35
N PHE A 187 5.18 -3.11 19.05
CA PHE A 187 4.53 -1.84 18.70
C PHE A 187 4.10 -1.11 19.97
N THR A 188 3.68 0.14 19.85
CA THR A 188 3.14 0.91 20.97
C THR A 188 1.67 1.25 20.78
N VAL A 189 0.93 1.24 21.89
CA VAL A 189 -0.49 1.64 21.95
C VAL A 189 -0.72 2.67 23.04
N GLY A 190 -1.76 3.47 22.88
CA GLY A 190 -2.21 4.50 23.82
C GLY A 190 -2.03 5.92 23.28
N GLU A 191 -2.52 6.91 24.03
CA GLU A 191 -2.46 8.32 23.68
C GLU A 191 -1.74 9.14 24.76
N GLY A 192 -0.97 10.16 24.33
CA GLY A 192 -0.32 11.11 25.22
C GLY A 192 0.73 10.48 26.14
N GLU A 193 0.57 10.64 27.46
CA GLU A 193 1.52 10.09 28.45
C GLU A 193 1.31 8.59 28.75
N ASN A 194 0.25 7.96 28.20
CA ASN A 194 -0.13 6.57 28.48
C ASN A 194 0.30 5.58 27.39
N ILE A 195 1.49 5.77 26.81
CA ILE A 195 2.03 4.89 25.77
C ILE A 195 2.60 3.62 26.41
N THR A 196 2.19 2.45 25.93
CA THR A 196 2.68 1.15 26.41
C THR A 196 3.27 0.31 25.28
N ASN A 197 4.37 -0.39 25.58
CA ASN A 197 4.98 -1.36 24.66
C ASN A 197 4.16 -2.65 24.65
N SER A 198 3.75 -3.07 23.47
CA SER A 198 2.99 -4.27 23.20
C SER A 198 3.71 -5.18 22.22
N LYS A 199 3.26 -6.42 22.16
CA LYS A 199 3.76 -7.44 21.25
C LYS A 199 2.61 -8.20 20.62
N TRP A 200 2.79 -8.63 19.39
CA TRP A 200 1.90 -9.56 18.72
C TRP A 200 2.73 -10.74 18.22
N ALA A 201 2.13 -11.93 18.27
CA ALA A 201 2.70 -13.16 17.75
C ALA A 201 1.65 -13.85 16.85
N ARG A 202 2.09 -14.37 15.69
CA ARG A 202 1.29 -15.25 14.85
C ARG A 202 1.06 -16.57 15.60
N PHE A 203 -0.19 -16.94 15.82
CA PHE A 203 -0.56 -18.26 16.34
C PHE A 203 -0.93 -19.16 15.15
N ASP A 204 -0.40 -20.38 15.15
CA ASP A 204 -0.71 -21.42 14.16
C ASP A 204 -2.19 -21.88 14.19
#